data_AF-A0A8D9ANK1-F1
#
_entry.id   AF-A0A8D9ANK1-F1
#
_cell.length_a   1.000
_cell.length_b   1.000
_cell.length_c   1.000
_cell.angle_alpha   90.00
_cell.angle_beta   90.00
_cell.angle_gamma   90.00
#
_symmetry.space_group_name_H-M   'P 1'
#
loop_
_entity.id
_entity.type
_entity.pdbx_description
1 polymer ?
#
loop_
_entity_poly.entity_id
_entity_poly.type
_entity_poly.pdbx_seq_one_letter_code
_entity_poly.pdbx_strand_id
1 'polypeptide(L)'
;MSINLHFAIEPFSSSGSNLSQLWKSWKNKFQIYLKALKYHKEENDVQVALFLQVGGEEIRRRYESLDIKKAGDTEDPKLEDIIKGFDKYFEDYKNVTQASYVFWKMVQAPNESFDDFLMRIRIQAHECEFGATAEERNLKDQ
;
A
#
# COMPACT_ATOMS: atom_id res chain seq x y z
N MET A 1 -6.59 -26.27 -14.85
CA MET A 1 -5.27 -25.71 -14.47
C MET A 1 -5.35 -25.39 -12.99
N SER A 2 -4.75 -26.20 -12.12
CA SER A 2 -4.88 -26.03 -10.66
C SER A 2 -3.95 -24.90 -10.20
N ILE A 3 -4.52 -23.81 -9.69
CA ILE A 3 -3.75 -22.73 -9.07
C ILE A 3 -3.14 -23.31 -7.79
N ASN A 4 -1.84 -23.60 -7.82
CA ASN A 4 -1.12 -24.10 -6.67
C ASN A 4 -0.88 -22.92 -5.71
N LEU A 5 -1.81 -22.69 -4.77
CA LEU A 5 -1.82 -21.59 -3.79
C LEU A 5 -0.67 -21.66 -2.75
N HIS A 6 0.22 -22.65 -2.83
CA HIS A 6 1.33 -22.81 -1.87
C HIS A 6 2.38 -21.67 -1.91
N PHE A 7 2.34 -20.82 -2.94
CA PHE A 7 3.14 -19.59 -3.05
C PHE A 7 2.31 -18.30 -2.89
N ALA A 8 1.08 -18.38 -2.39
CA ALA A 8 0.23 -17.21 -2.25
C ALA A 8 0.80 -16.21 -1.25
N ILE A 9 0.73 -14.93 -1.59
CA ILE A 9 0.98 -13.86 -0.63
C ILE A 9 -0.09 -13.93 0.47
N GLU A 10 0.28 -13.57 1.69
CA GLU A 10 -0.68 -13.47 2.78
C GLU A 10 -1.78 -12.45 2.44
N PRO A 11 -3.05 -12.72 2.81
CA PRO A 11 -4.13 -11.76 2.63
C PRO A 11 -3.82 -10.42 3.31
N PHE A 12 -4.43 -9.35 2.78
CA PHE A 12 -4.31 -8.04 3.41
C PHE A 12 -4.94 -8.07 4.81
N SER A 13 -4.26 -7.44 5.78
CA SER A 13 -4.72 -7.33 7.16
C SER A 13 -4.57 -5.91 7.66
N SER A 14 -5.65 -5.36 8.20
CA SER A 14 -5.74 -4.03 8.78
C SER A 14 -5.31 -3.96 10.27
N SER A 15 -4.65 -4.99 10.81
CA SER A 15 -4.34 -5.09 12.23
C SER A 15 -3.14 -4.24 12.73
N GLY A 16 -2.51 -3.42 11.89
CA GLY A 16 -1.34 -2.61 12.27
C GLY A 16 -1.61 -1.11 12.38
N SER A 17 -0.64 -0.38 12.95
CA SER A 17 -0.75 1.04 13.29
C SER A 17 -0.61 2.01 12.10
N ASN A 18 -0.07 1.55 10.97
CA ASN A 18 0.09 2.35 9.76
C ASN A 18 -0.52 1.63 8.55
N LEU A 19 -1.84 1.78 8.38
CA LEU A 19 -2.59 1.14 7.31
C LEU A 19 -2.12 1.54 5.91
N SER A 20 -1.69 2.81 5.73
CA SER A 20 -1.13 3.28 4.46
C SER A 20 0.13 2.48 4.08
N GLN A 21 1.03 2.27 5.02
CA GLN A 21 2.26 1.51 4.79
C GLN A 21 1.99 0.02 4.58
N LEU A 22 1.08 -0.57 5.36
CA LEU A 22 0.65 -1.96 5.18
C LEU A 22 0.07 -2.19 3.78
N TRP A 23 -0.77 -1.26 3.32
CA TRP A 23 -1.34 -1.30 1.98
C TRP A 23 -0.26 -1.19 0.90
N LYS A 24 0.66 -0.22 1.00
CA LYS A 24 1.78 -0.07 0.05
C LYS A 24 2.62 -1.34 -0.05
N SER A 25 2.95 -1.94 1.10
CA SER A 25 3.71 -3.19 1.17
C SER A 25 2.97 -4.35 0.51
N TRP A 26 1.69 -4.54 0.86
CA TRP A 26 0.88 -5.62 0.30
C TRP A 26 0.64 -5.44 -1.20
N LYS A 27 0.31 -4.23 -1.67
CA LYS A 27 0.15 -3.89 -3.09
C LYS A 27 1.40 -4.26 -3.91
N ASN A 28 2.59 -3.93 -3.41
CA ASN A 28 3.83 -4.28 -4.08
C ASN A 28 4.02 -5.81 -4.17
N LYS A 29 3.74 -6.55 -3.09
CA LYS A 29 3.77 -8.02 -3.10
C LYS A 29 2.79 -8.59 -4.12
N PHE A 30 1.57 -8.04 -4.19
CA PHE A 30 0.57 -8.44 -5.18
C PHE A 30 1.03 -8.18 -6.62
N GLN A 31 1.60 -7.00 -6.92
CA GLN A 31 2.11 -6.69 -8.26
C GLN A 31 3.24 -7.65 -8.70
N ILE A 32 4.15 -7.97 -7.78
CA ILE A 32 5.21 -8.96 -8.03
C ILE A 32 4.60 -10.34 -8.28
N TYR A 33 3.64 -10.76 -7.46
CA TYR A 33 2.94 -12.04 -7.57
C TYR A 33 2.19 -12.18 -8.91
N LEU A 34 1.42 -11.15 -9.28
CA LEU A 34 0.69 -11.05 -10.55
C LEU A 34 1.64 -11.16 -11.75
N LYS A 35 2.83 -10.55 -11.66
CA LYS A 35 3.84 -10.62 -12.71
C LYS A 35 4.51 -11.99 -12.77
N ALA A 36 4.91 -12.54 -11.63
CA ALA A 36 5.61 -13.82 -11.53
C ALA A 36 4.77 -14.97 -12.11
N LEU A 37 3.46 -14.95 -11.85
CA LEU A 37 2.51 -15.93 -12.37
C LEU A 37 1.98 -15.60 -13.78
N LYS A 38 2.46 -14.52 -14.41
CA LYS A 38 2.05 -14.04 -15.74
C LYS A 38 0.59 -13.60 -15.88
N TYR A 39 -0.18 -13.52 -14.79
CA TYR A 39 -1.57 -13.05 -14.78
C TYR A 39 -1.74 -11.60 -15.25
N HIS A 40 -0.67 -10.78 -15.22
CA HIS A 40 -0.68 -9.44 -15.82
C HIS A 40 -1.00 -9.41 -17.33
N LYS A 41 -1.01 -10.57 -18.00
CA LYS A 41 -1.36 -10.72 -19.43
C LYS A 41 -2.75 -11.29 -19.66
N GLU A 42 -3.44 -11.69 -18.60
CA GLU A 42 -4.78 -12.27 -18.68
C GLU A 42 -5.84 -11.17 -18.79
N GLU A 43 -7.07 -11.57 -19.09
CA GLU A 43 -8.22 -10.68 -19.17
C GLU A 43 -8.45 -9.92 -17.85
N ASN A 44 -9.03 -8.72 -17.95
CA ASN A 44 -9.19 -7.83 -16.81
C ASN A 44 -10.01 -8.47 -15.66
N ASP A 45 -11.08 -9.18 -16.00
CA ASP A 45 -11.93 -9.88 -15.04
C ASP A 45 -11.16 -10.94 -14.23
N VAL A 46 -10.26 -11.69 -14.88
CA VAL A 46 -9.38 -12.67 -14.22
C VAL A 46 -8.40 -11.97 -13.28
N GLN A 47 -7.81 -10.85 -13.71
CA GLN A 47 -6.90 -10.07 -12.87
C GLN A 47 -7.60 -9.51 -11.62
N VAL A 48 -8.83 -8.98 -11.79
CA VAL A 48 -9.66 -8.47 -10.70
C VAL A 48 -10.08 -9.60 -9.76
N ALA A 49 -10.52 -10.74 -10.30
CA ALA A 49 -10.89 -11.90 -9.49
C ALA A 49 -9.70 -12.40 -8.65
N LEU A 50 -8.50 -12.44 -9.24
CA LEU A 50 -7.28 -12.82 -8.52
C LEU A 50 -6.94 -11.81 -7.41
N PHE A 51 -7.04 -10.51 -7.69
CA PHE A 51 -6.84 -9.45 -6.70
C PHE A 51 -7.78 -9.61 -5.50
N LEU A 52 -9.07 -9.83 -5.75
CA LEU A 52 -10.08 -10.01 -4.70
C LEU A 52 -9.86 -11.31 -3.91
N GLN A 53 -9.49 -12.40 -4.59
CA GLN A 53 -9.24 -13.68 -3.95
C GLN A 53 -8.02 -13.62 -3.04
N VAL A 54 -6.93 -13.03 -3.52
CA VAL A 54 -5.66 -12.93 -2.79
C VAL A 54 -5.71 -11.86 -1.71
N GLY A 55 -6.41 -10.74 -1.98
CA GLY A 55 -6.65 -9.68 -1.00
C GLY A 55 -7.46 -10.15 0.21
N GLY A 56 -8.24 -11.21 0.04
CA GLY A 56 -9.02 -11.81 1.11
C GLY A 56 -10.25 -10.98 1.46
N GLU A 57 -10.82 -11.32 2.61
CA GLU A 57 -12.13 -10.84 3.03
C GLU A 57 -12.18 -9.31 3.24
N GLU A 58 -11.13 -8.70 3.79
CA GLU A 58 -11.11 -7.24 4.01
C GLU A 58 -11.16 -6.46 2.70
N ILE A 59 -10.35 -6.87 1.70
CA ILE A 59 -10.33 -6.25 0.38
C ILE A 59 -11.66 -6.47 -0.33
N ARG A 60 -12.26 -7.67 -0.25
CA ARG A 60 -13.57 -7.96 -0.86
C ARG A 60 -14.69 -7.10 -0.29
N ARG A 61 -14.85 -7.07 1.04
CA ARG A 61 -15.84 -6.20 1.70
C ARG A 61 -15.65 -4.74 1.34
N ARG A 62 -14.39 -4.30 1.27
CA ARG A 62 -14.11 -2.93 0.89
C ARG A 62 -14.48 -2.64 -0.55
N TYR A 63 -14.12 -3.52 -1.47
CA TYR A 63 -14.42 -3.38 -2.89
C TYR A 63 -15.94 -3.22 -3.12
N GLU A 64 -16.74 -3.98 -2.38
CA GLU A 64 -18.21 -3.85 -2.39
C GLU A 64 -18.67 -2.48 -1.84
N SER A 65 -18.03 -1.98 -0.78
CA SER A 65 -18.41 -0.70 -0.14
C SER A 65 -17.89 0.57 -0.82
N LEU A 66 -16.76 0.52 -1.53
CA LEU A 66 -16.15 1.69 -2.19
C LEU A 66 -16.93 2.15 -3.42
N ASP A 67 -17.97 1.40 -3.81
CA ASP A 67 -18.85 1.75 -4.92
C ASP A 67 -18.10 2.03 -6.23
N ILE A 68 -16.92 1.41 -6.41
CA ILE A 68 -16.03 1.58 -7.58
C ILE A 68 -16.78 1.22 -8.88
N LYS A 69 -17.87 0.46 -8.78
CA LYS A 69 -18.76 0.08 -9.88
C LYS A 69 -19.88 1.08 -10.22
N LYS A 70 -20.17 2.11 -9.41
CA LYS A 70 -21.41 2.92 -9.56
C LYS A 70 -21.27 4.23 -10.34
N ALA A 71 -20.10 4.55 -10.88
CA ALA A 71 -19.91 5.77 -11.66
C ALA A 71 -20.43 5.67 -13.11
N GLY A 72 -21.66 5.20 -13.35
CA GLY A 72 -22.35 5.32 -14.65
C GLY A 72 -21.69 4.69 -15.88
N ASP A 73 -20.52 4.07 -15.73
CA ASP A 73 -19.76 3.45 -16.80
C ASP A 73 -20.31 2.05 -17.07
N THR A 74 -20.63 1.79 -18.33
CA THR A 74 -21.15 0.49 -18.80
C THR A 74 -20.09 -0.60 -18.82
N GLU A 75 -18.83 -0.27 -18.51
CA GLU A 75 -17.69 -1.19 -18.51
C GLU A 75 -17.24 -1.50 -17.08
N ASP A 76 -16.90 -2.77 -16.81
CA ASP A 76 -16.30 -3.16 -15.53
C ASP A 76 -14.95 -2.45 -15.34
N PRO A 77 -14.66 -1.93 -14.13
CA PRO A 77 -13.46 -1.15 -13.87
C PRO A 77 -12.19 -1.99 -14.08
N LYS A 78 -11.13 -1.36 -14.59
CA LYS A 78 -9.84 -2.02 -14.76
C LYS A 78 -9.21 -2.27 -13.39
N LEU A 79 -8.41 -3.34 -13.26
CA LEU A 79 -7.66 -3.63 -12.03
C LEU A 79 -6.86 -2.40 -11.55
N GLU A 80 -6.27 -1.64 -12.48
CA GLU A 80 -5.53 -0.42 -12.15
C GLU A 80 -6.39 0.64 -11.48
N ASP A 81 -7.63 0.85 -11.95
CA ASP A 81 -8.56 1.83 -11.39
C ASP A 81 -9.05 1.40 -10.01
N ILE A 82 -9.27 0.10 -9.82
CA ILE A 82 -9.58 -0.49 -8.51
C ILE A 82 -8.43 -0.22 -7.54
N ILE A 83 -7.20 -0.54 -7.93
CA ILE A 83 -6.01 -0.30 -7.09
C ILE A 83 -5.87 1.20 -6.76
N LYS A 84 -6.12 2.10 -7.70
CA LYS A 84 -6.13 3.55 -7.45
C LYS A 84 -7.20 3.98 -6.44
N GLY A 85 -8.38 3.37 -6.49
CA GLY A 85 -9.44 3.59 -5.50
C GLY A 85 -9.00 3.20 -4.08
N PHE A 86 -8.32 2.05 -3.96
CA PHE A 86 -7.72 1.64 -2.69
C PHE A 86 -6.54 2.52 -2.26
N ASP A 87 -5.67 2.94 -3.20
CA ASP A 87 -4.58 3.87 -2.91
C ASP A 87 -5.12 5.17 -2.29
N LYS A 88 -6.15 5.75 -2.90
CA LYS A 88 -6.81 6.95 -2.36
C LYS A 88 -7.38 6.71 -0.96
N TYR A 89 -8.07 5.60 -0.76
CA TYR A 89 -8.63 5.27 0.55
C TYR A 89 -7.53 5.16 1.62
N PHE A 90 -6.45 4.44 1.34
CA PHE A 90 -5.41 4.17 2.34
C PHE A 90 -4.47 5.36 2.56
N GLU A 91 -4.43 6.31 1.64
CA GLU A 91 -3.70 7.57 1.82
C GLU A 91 -4.26 8.37 3.02
N ASP A 92 -5.58 8.35 3.25
CA ASP A 92 -6.22 9.01 4.39
C ASP A 92 -5.75 8.48 5.76
N TYR A 93 -5.17 7.27 5.78
CA TYR A 93 -4.64 6.62 6.99
C TYR A 93 -3.15 6.83 7.18
N LYS A 94 -2.52 7.70 6.37
CA LYS A 94 -1.12 8.04 6.52
C LYS A 94 -0.92 8.85 7.80
N ASN A 95 -0.30 8.24 8.79
CA ASN A 95 0.06 8.93 10.03
C ASN A 95 1.42 9.63 9.88
N VAL A 96 1.40 10.79 9.23
CA VAL A 96 2.58 11.64 9.03
C VAL A 96 3.21 12.02 10.36
N THR A 97 2.42 12.42 11.36
CA THR A 97 2.94 12.86 12.67
C THR A 97 3.73 11.74 13.37
N GLN A 98 3.24 10.51 13.34
CA GLN A 98 3.99 9.37 13.84
C GLN A 98 5.28 9.16 13.05
N ALA A 99 5.25 9.33 11.72
CA ALA A 99 6.44 9.23 10.89
C ALA A 99 7.46 10.35 11.18
N SER A 100 7.00 11.59 11.42
CA SER A 100 7.84 12.72 11.86
C SER A 100 8.47 12.42 13.23
N TYR A 101 7.68 11.95 14.19
CA TYR A 101 8.18 11.57 15.51
C TYR A 101 9.29 10.52 15.42
N VAL A 102 9.10 9.47 14.62
CA VAL A 102 10.12 8.45 14.39
C VAL A 102 11.36 9.07 13.75
N PHE A 103 11.20 9.90 12.70
CA PHE A 103 12.30 10.59 12.02
C PHE A 103 13.18 11.38 12.99
N TRP A 104 12.58 12.22 13.84
CA TRP A 104 13.30 13.05 14.81
C TRP A 104 13.96 12.26 15.94
N LYS A 105 13.50 11.02 16.20
CA LYS A 105 14.08 10.13 17.21
C LYS A 105 15.13 9.17 16.65
N MET A 106 15.41 9.19 15.34
CA MET A 106 16.38 8.29 14.74
C MET A 106 17.80 8.58 15.25
N VAL A 107 18.47 7.52 15.71
CA VAL A 107 19.88 7.53 16.08
C VAL A 107 20.57 6.34 15.41
N GLN A 108 21.82 6.53 15.00
CA GLN A 108 22.64 5.46 14.43
C GLN A 108 22.88 4.39 15.50
N ALA A 109 22.64 3.12 15.17
CA ALA A 109 22.90 2.04 16.12
C ALA A 109 24.42 1.80 16.28
N PRO A 110 24.89 1.26 17.42
CA PRO A 110 26.33 1.11 17.70
C PRO A 110 27.14 0.33 16.65
N ASN A 111 26.50 -0.55 15.88
CA ASN A 111 27.12 -1.38 14.85
C ASN A 111 26.53 -1.14 13.44
N GLU A 112 25.75 -0.07 13.26
CA GLU A 112 25.16 0.28 11.96
C GLU A 112 26.17 1.13 11.16
N SER A 113 26.36 0.79 9.89
CA SER A 113 27.20 1.62 9.01
C SER A 113 26.55 2.98 8.78
N PHE A 114 27.34 4.00 8.43
CA PHE A 114 26.79 5.31 8.09
C PHE A 114 25.82 5.22 6.90
N ASP A 115 26.15 4.41 5.89
CA ASP A 115 25.33 4.26 4.69
C ASP A 115 23.98 3.61 4.98
N ASP A 116 23.95 2.59 5.85
CA ASP A 116 22.70 1.96 6.30
C ASP A 116 21.83 2.94 7.08
N PHE A 117 22.46 3.71 7.99
CA PHE A 117 21.76 4.74 8.75
C PHE A 117 21.20 5.85 7.84
N LEU A 118 22.00 6.33 6.88
CA LEU A 118 21.57 7.32 5.90
C LEU A 118 20.42 6.80 5.03
N MET A 119 20.47 5.53 4.64
CA MET A 119 19.37 4.88 3.90
C MET A 119 18.10 4.86 4.74
N ARG A 120 18.15 4.47 6.02
CA ARG A 120 16.98 4.49 6.91
C ARG A 120 16.43 5.90 7.09
N ILE A 121 17.29 6.92 7.28
CA ILE A 121 16.88 8.33 7.36
C ILE A 121 16.15 8.75 6.09
N ARG A 122 16.66 8.41 4.90
CA ARG A 122 16.02 8.78 3.61
C ARG A 122 14.65 8.14 3.45
N ILE A 123 14.51 6.87 3.82
CA ILE A 123 13.23 6.16 3.81
C ILE A 123 12.24 6.87 4.75
N GLN A 124 12.68 7.16 5.98
CA GLN A 124 11.83 7.79 6.98
C GLN A 124 11.45 9.24 6.61
N ALA A 125 12.37 9.99 5.99
CA ALA A 125 12.12 11.32 5.46
C ALA A 125 11.01 11.30 4.39
N HIS A 126 10.97 10.27 3.54
CA HIS A 126 9.91 10.11 2.57
C HIS A 126 8.56 9.79 3.24
N GLU A 127 8.53 8.91 4.24
CA GLU A 127 7.30 8.54 4.97
C GLU A 127 6.69 9.73 5.72
N CYS A 128 7.53 10.58 6.33
CA CYS A 128 7.06 11.82 6.95
C CYS A 128 6.92 12.97 5.95
N GLU A 129 7.10 12.77 4.64
CA GLU A 129 7.13 13.82 3.59
C GLU A 129 7.99 15.04 3.95
N PHE A 130 9.16 14.79 4.53
CA PHE A 130 10.12 15.81 4.92
C PHE A 130 10.48 16.71 3.72
N GLY A 131 10.33 18.03 3.89
CA GLY A 131 10.62 19.01 2.85
C GLY A 131 9.52 19.23 1.81
N ALA A 132 8.37 18.53 1.89
CA ALA A 132 7.19 18.91 1.13
C ALA A 132 6.68 20.28 1.62
N THR A 133 6.42 21.21 0.69
CA THR A 133 5.92 22.55 1.02
C THR A 133 4.55 22.44 1.70
N ALA A 134 4.51 22.64 3.01
CA ALA A 134 3.31 23.11 3.68
C ALA A 134 3.73 23.92 4.90
N GLU A 135 3.50 25.22 4.81
CA GLU A 135 3.54 26.19 5.92
C GLU A 135 2.65 25.74 7.11
N GLU A 136 1.84 24.68 6.94
CA GLU A 136 0.97 24.06 7.95
C GLU A 136 1.61 22.90 8.76
N ARG A 137 2.66 22.23 8.26
CA ARG A 137 3.19 20.97 8.89
C ARG A 137 4.02 21.22 10.15
N ASN A 138 4.85 22.26 10.16
CA ASN A 138 5.70 22.59 11.31
C ASN A 138 4.90 23.06 12.54
N LEU A 139 3.61 23.41 12.38
CA LEU A 139 2.75 23.86 13.47
C LEU A 139 2.05 22.71 14.22
N LYS A 140 1.95 21.52 13.61
CA LYS A 140 1.31 20.34 14.21
C LYS A 140 2.28 19.42 14.93
N ASP A 141 3.57 19.49 14.56
CA ASP A 141 4.64 18.63 15.09
C ASP A 141 5.50 19.32 16.18
N GLN A 142 5.15 20.56 16.59
CA GLN A 142 5.75 21.29 17.73
C GLN A 142 5.00 21.06 19.04
#